data_AF-A0A5K0Y885-F1
#
_entry.id   AF-A0A5K0Y885-F1
#
_cell.length_a   1.000
_cell.length_b   1.000
_cell.length_c   1.000
_cell.angle_alpha   90.00
_cell.angle_beta   90.00
_cell.angle_gamma   90.00
#
_symmetry.space_group_name_H-M   'P 1'
#
loop_
_entity.id
_entity.type
_entity.pdbx_description
1 polymer ?
#
loop_
_entity_poly.entity_id
_entity_poly.type
_entity_poly.pdbx_seq_one_letter_code
_entity_poly.pdbx_strand_id
1 'polypeptide(L)' 'PLVFLLCFSSFTFIVVLGQREVPSVLVSLSNVTDQFALLSFKHLITNDPYNVLSSWNSNISFYDWNR' A
#
# COMPACT_ATOMS: atom_id res chain seq x y z
N PRO A 1 42.06 4.56 1.19
CA PRO A 1 41.64 3.13 1.22
C PRO A 1 40.68 2.81 2.37
N LEU A 2 41.06 3.05 3.64
CA LEU A 2 40.26 2.66 4.81
C LEU A 2 38.96 3.47 4.98
N VAL A 3 39.03 4.79 4.76
CA VAL A 3 37.86 5.69 4.80
C VAL A 3 36.81 5.30 3.73
N PHE A 4 37.27 4.94 2.54
CA PHE A 4 36.40 4.52 1.45
C PHE A 4 35.65 3.21 1.79
N LEU A 5 36.35 2.24 2.40
CA LEU A 5 35.75 0.99 2.87
C LEU A 5 34.73 1.20 4.00
N LEU A 6 35.02 2.11 4.93
CA LEU A 6 34.10 2.47 6.02
C LEU A 6 32.83 3.15 5.48
N CYS A 7 32.98 4.07 4.53
CA CYS A 7 31.83 4.70 3.87
C CYS A 7 30.97 3.68 3.13
N PHE A 8 31.60 2.76 2.39
CA PHE A 8 30.88 1.71 1.68
C PHE A 8 30.15 0.74 2.63
N SER A 9 30.79 0.36 3.74
CA SER A 9 30.17 -0.47 4.79
C SER A 9 29.00 0.24 5.47
N SER A 10 29.14 1.53 5.76
CA SER A 10 28.05 2.32 6.35
C SER A 10 26.87 2.44 5.38
N PHE A 11 27.15 2.73 4.11
CA PHE A 11 26.11 2.85 3.09
C PHE A 11 25.34 1.53 2.90
N THR A 12 26.05 0.41 2.76
CA THR A 12 25.42 -0.92 2.65
C THR A 12 24.60 -1.26 3.90
N PHE A 13 25.09 -0.93 5.10
CA PHE A 13 24.35 -1.13 6.34
C PHE A 13 23.06 -0.29 6.40
N ILE A 14 23.10 0.98 5.99
CA ILE A 14 21.91 1.83 5.91
C ILE A 14 20.89 1.30 4.90
N VAL A 15 21.34 0.83 3.73
CA VAL A 15 20.46 0.22 2.73
C VAL A 15 19.81 -1.04 3.28
N VAL A 16 20.58 -1.91 3.93
CA VAL A 16 20.06 -3.15 4.55
C VAL A 16 19.07 -2.84 5.68
N LEU A 17 19.34 -1.85 6.52
CA LEU A 17 18.39 -1.41 7.56
C LEU A 17 17.13 -0.76 6.98
N GLY A 18 17.24 -0.11 5.83
CA GLY A 18 16.11 0.51 5.13
C GLY A 18 15.22 -0.50 4.40
N GLN A 19 15.73 -1.69 4.10
CA GLN A 19 14.94 -2.80 3.54
C GLN A 19 14.14 -3.48 4.65
N ARG A 20 13.09 -2.80 5.10
CA ARG A 20 12.04 -3.43 5.89
C ARG A 20 11.25 -4.36 4.96
N GLU A 21 11.61 -5.63 4.94
CA GLU A 21 10.80 -6.67 4.31
C GLU A 21 9.45 -6.72 5.02
N VAL A 22 8.43 -6.11 4.40
CA VAL A 22 7.07 -6.22 4.90
C VAL A 22 6.59 -7.64 4.56
N PRO A 23 6.16 -8.44 5.55
CA PRO A 23 5.66 -9.78 5.27
C PRO A 23 4.52 -9.72 4.25
N SER A 24 4.54 -10.59 3.24
CA SER A 24 3.47 -10.67 2.23
C SER A 24 2.08 -10.83 2.87
N VAL A 25 2.02 -11.55 4.00
CA VAL A 25 0.81 -11.67 4.83
C VAL A 25 0.34 -10.30 5.35
N LEU A 26 1.25 -9.45 5.82
CA LEU A 26 0.91 -8.11 6.32
C LEU A 26 0.41 -7.20 5.19
N VAL A 27 1.01 -7.29 4.00
CA VAL A 27 0.53 -6.58 2.81
C VAL A 27 -0.86 -7.07 2.40
N SER A 28 -1.10 -8.39 2.40
CA SER A 28 -2.41 -8.96 2.07
C SER A 28 -3.49 -8.57 3.08
N LEU A 29 -3.15 -8.54 4.38
CA LEU A 29 -4.07 -8.15 5.44
C LEU A 29 -4.36 -6.65 5.39
N SER A 30 -3.35 -5.82 5.11
CA SER A 30 -3.55 -4.39 4.85
C SER A 30 -4.52 -4.21 3.69
N ASN A 31 -4.28 -4.87 2.55
CA ASN A 31 -5.15 -4.75 1.38
C ASN A 31 -6.62 -5.13 1.67
N VAL A 32 -6.87 -6.16 2.49
CA VAL A 32 -8.23 -6.52 2.93
C VAL A 32 -8.84 -5.43 3.83
N THR A 33 -8.05 -4.90 4.77
CA THR A 33 -8.48 -3.85 5.69
C THR A 33 -8.76 -2.54 4.95
N ASP A 34 -7.90 -2.19 4.00
CA ASP A 34 -7.99 -1.01 3.15
C ASP A 34 -9.22 -1.10 2.24
N GLN A 35 -9.46 -2.26 1.62
CA GLN A 35 -10.66 -2.49 0.81
C GLN A 35 -11.95 -2.32 1.63
N PHE A 36 -11.99 -2.86 2.85
CA PHE A 36 -13.14 -2.73 3.74
C PHE A 36 -13.38 -1.27 4.18
N ALA A 37 -12.31 -0.55 4.52
CA ALA A 37 -12.39 0.86 4.91
C ALA A 37 -12.93 1.74 3.77
N LEU A 38 -12.48 1.49 2.54
CA LEU A 38 -12.93 2.25 1.36
C LEU A 38 -14.39 1.95 0.99
N LEU A 39 -14.85 0.70 1.10
CA LEU A 39 -16.26 0.37 0.89
C LEU A 39 -17.15 1.00 1.97
N SER A 40 -16.68 1.04 3.22
CA SER A 40 -17.36 1.74 4.31
C SER A 40 -17.45 3.24 4.00
N PHE A 41 -16.38 3.84 3.50
CA PHE A 41 -16.37 5.23 3.05
C PHE A 41 -17.37 5.49 1.91
N LYS A 42 -17.42 4.62 0.88
CA LYS A 42 -18.41 4.70 -0.20
C LYS A 42 -19.84 4.70 0.35
N HIS A 43 -20.15 3.86 1.34
CA HIS A 43 -21.49 3.78 1.92
C HIS A 43 -21.89 5.06 2.68
N LEU A 44 -20.92 5.83 3.17
CA LEU A 44 -21.19 7.12 3.84
C LEU A 44 -21.46 8.26 2.84
N ILE A 45 -21.10 8.08 1.57
CA ILE A 45 -21.36 9.05 0.52
C ILE A 45 -22.80 8.87 0.03
N THR A 46 -23.66 9.79 0.45
CA THR A 46 -25.10 9.77 0.10
C THR A 46 -25.41 10.39 -1.25
N ASN A 47 -24.50 11.22 -1.78
CA ASN A 47 -24.64 11.89 -3.07
C ASN A 47 -23.35 11.77 -3.88
N ASP A 48 -23.34 10.89 -4.88
CA ASP A 48 -22.26 10.73 -5.86
C ASP A 48 -22.77 11.15 -7.26
N PRO A 49 -22.86 12.46 -7.54
CA PRO A 49 -23.48 12.98 -8.76
C PRO A 49 -22.75 12.57 -10.04
N TYR A 50 -21.47 12.19 -9.94
CA TYR A 50 -20.64 11.75 -11.05
C TYR A 50 -20.40 10.24 -11.05
N ASN A 51 -21.01 9.51 -10.10
CA ASN A 51 -20.97 8.06 -9.99
C ASN A 51 -19.54 7.50 -9.98
N VAL A 52 -18.59 8.27 -9.41
CA VAL A 52 -17.14 7.97 -9.43
C VAL A 52 -16.84 6.69 -8.66
N LEU A 53 -17.66 6.37 -7.65
CA LEU A 53 -17.46 5.21 -6.79
C LEU A 53 -18.24 3.98 -7.27
N SER A 54 -18.91 4.06 -8.43
CA SER A 54 -19.80 2.99 -8.92
C SER A 54 -19.10 1.64 -9.11
N SER A 55 -17.90 1.68 -9.66
CA SER A 55 -17.02 0.54 -9.90
C SER A 55 -16.53 -0.14 -8.61
N TRP A 56 -16.52 0.55 -7.47
CA TRP A 56 -16.00 -0.01 -6.21
C TRP A 56 -16.88 -1.16 -5.74
N ASN A 57 -16.29 -2.35 -5.61
CA ASN A 57 -16.99 -3.57 -5.24
C ASN A 57 -16.10 -4.50 -4.39
N SER A 58 -16.68 -5.21 -3.42
CA SER A 58 -15.97 -6.17 -2.56
C SER A 58 -15.45 -7.41 -3.31
N ASN A 59 -16.08 -7.75 -4.44
CA ASN A 59 -15.77 -8.94 -5.21
C ASN A 59 -14.59 -8.74 -6.18
N ILE A 60 -14.14 -7.48 -6.36
CA ILE A 60 -13.04 -7.15 -7.26
C ILE A 60 -11.93 -6.44 -6.50
N SER A 61 -10.69 -6.56 -6.98
CA SER A 61 -9.54 -5.94 -6.32
C SER A 61 -9.61 -4.41 -6.39
N PHE A 62 -9.00 -3.70 -5.43
CA PHE A 62 -8.91 -2.23 -5.46
C PHE A 62 -8.28 -1.71 -6.77
N TYR A 63 -7.37 -2.47 -7.38
CA TYR A 63 -6.73 -2.11 -8.64
C TYR A 63 -7.73 -1.99 -9.81
N ASP A 64 -8.86 -2.68 -9.74
CA ASP A 64 -9.89 -2.66 -10.80
C ASP A 64 -10.97 -1.59 -10.56
N TRP A 65 -10.91 -0.85 -9.46
CA TRP A 65 -11.93 0.14 -9.12
C TRP A 65 -11.83 1.43 -9.94
N ASN A 66 -10.71 1.70 -10.58
CA ASN A 66 -10.51 2.93 -11.39
C ASN A 66 -10.40 2.65 -12.88
N ARG A 67 -10.82 1.46 -13.31
CA ARG A 67 -10.76 0.98 -14.69
C ARG A 67 -12.11 1.10 -15.37
#